data_AF-A0A7V9BRS2-F1
#
_entry.id   AF-A0A7V9BRS2-F1
#
_cell.length_a   1.000
_cell.length_b   1.000
_cell.length_c   1.000
_cell.angle_alpha   90.00
_cell.angle_beta   90.00
_cell.angle_gamma   90.00
#
_symmetry.space_group_name_H-M   'P 1'
#
loop_
_entity.id
_entity.type
_entity.pdbx_description
1 polymer ?
#
loop_
_entity_poly.entity_id
_entity_poly.type
_entity_poly.pdbx_seq_one_letter_code
_entity_poly.pdbx_strand_id
1 'polypeptide(L)'
;MASAASSATSILSLARLDEKEEAVVDRLGTMAELAELVAAHWVERAASKVERVGRPYKEGLSGTLWKTSTALTMAGLAIGLLPGRSRVARSASGIAGIASGLCLRFAIFHAGKASARDPRATFHYQRQSPEPSGAL
;
A
#
# COMPACT_ATOMS: atom_id res chain seq x y z
N MET A 1 -5.55 -9.08 -0.60
CA MET A 1 -4.93 -10.27 0.01
C MET A 1 -3.66 -9.89 0.79
N ALA A 2 -2.61 -9.35 0.16
CA ALA A 2 -1.36 -8.97 0.84
C ALA A 2 -1.55 -8.04 2.07
N SER A 3 -2.32 -6.96 1.92
CA SER A 3 -2.58 -6.01 3.02
C SER A 3 -3.29 -6.62 4.24
N ALA A 4 -4.16 -7.61 4.02
CA ALA A 4 -4.84 -8.31 5.12
C ALA A 4 -3.89 -9.28 5.84
N ALA A 5 -3.08 -10.02 5.08
CA ALA A 5 -2.05 -10.89 5.64
C ALA A 5 -1.02 -10.09 6.46
N SER A 6 -0.53 -8.98 5.91
CA SER A 6 0.38 -8.03 6.55
C SER A 6 -0.21 -7.52 7.87
N SER A 7 -1.46 -7.04 7.85
CA SER A 7 -2.15 -6.57 9.06
C SER A 7 -2.28 -7.69 10.13
N ALA A 8 -2.60 -8.92 9.72
CA ALA A 8 -2.73 -10.05 10.64
C ALA A 8 -1.38 -10.42 11.28
N THR A 9 -0.31 -10.52 10.50
CA THR A 9 1.03 -10.82 11.01
C THR A 9 1.57 -9.71 11.89
N SER A 10 1.28 -8.44 11.56
CA SER A 10 1.66 -7.31 12.41
C SER A 10 0.96 -7.35 13.77
N ILE A 11 -0.31 -7.74 13.84
CA ILE A 11 -1.01 -7.95 15.13
C ILE A 11 -0.41 -9.15 15.89
N LEU A 12 -0.18 -10.27 15.21
CA LEU A 12 0.41 -11.46 15.82
C LEU A 12 1.80 -11.21 16.40
N SER A 13 2.59 -10.31 15.79
CA SER A 13 3.90 -9.92 16.30
C SER A 13 3.86 -9.19 17.66
N LEU A 14 2.67 -8.77 18.12
CA LEU A 14 2.45 -8.19 19.46
C LEU A 14 2.11 -9.26 20.51
N ALA A 15 1.72 -10.46 20.08
CA ALA A 15 1.33 -11.55 20.96
C ALA A 15 2.56 -12.20 21.64
N ARG A 16 2.30 -12.97 22.70
CA ARG A 16 3.28 -13.90 23.28
C ARG A 16 3.18 -15.19 22.47
N LEU A 17 4.19 -15.49 21.66
CA LEU A 17 4.26 -16.67 20.80
C LEU A 17 5.41 -17.56 21.26
N ASP A 18 5.29 -18.87 21.01
CA ASP A 18 6.42 -19.79 21.17
C ASP A 18 7.46 -19.57 20.05
N GLU A 19 8.70 -20.04 20.23
CA GLU A 19 9.81 -19.79 19.29
C GLU A 19 9.49 -20.25 17.85
N LYS A 20 8.76 -21.36 17.72
CA LYS A 20 8.35 -21.88 16.40
C LYS A 20 7.30 -20.99 15.73
N GLU A 21 6.32 -20.52 16.49
CA GLU A 21 5.27 -19.63 16.00
C GLU A 21 5.84 -18.25 15.64
N GLU A 22 6.80 -17.78 16.44
CA GLU A 22 7.55 -16.56 16.19
C GLU A 22 8.25 -16.59 14.83
N ALA A 23 9.00 -17.66 14.55
CA ALA A 23 9.67 -17.82 13.28
C ALA A 23 8.70 -17.88 12.08
N VAL A 24 7.53 -18.48 12.24
CA VAL A 24 6.51 -18.56 11.18
C VAL A 24 5.88 -17.19 10.93
N VAL A 25 5.44 -16.49 11.98
CA VAL A 25 4.83 -15.16 11.88
C VAL A 25 5.81 -14.16 11.27
N ASP A 26 7.09 -14.22 11.63
CA ASP A 26 8.10 -13.30 11.10
C ASP A 26 8.35 -13.55 9.60
N ARG A 27 8.44 -14.81 9.17
CA ARG A 27 8.62 -15.14 7.74
C ARG A 27 7.40 -14.73 6.93
N LEU A 28 6.20 -15.07 7.40
CA LEU A 28 4.96 -14.70 6.71
C LEU A 28 4.76 -13.19 6.68
N GLY A 29 5.06 -12.50 7.78
CA GLY A 29 4.96 -11.05 7.87
C GLY A 29 5.92 -10.35 6.91
N THR A 30 7.18 -10.78 6.87
CA THR A 30 8.17 -10.27 5.90
C THR A 30 7.68 -10.45 4.46
N MET A 31 7.16 -11.64 4.11
CA MET A 31 6.65 -11.91 2.78
C MET A 31 5.40 -11.07 2.45
N ALA A 32 4.51 -10.85 3.42
CA ALA A 32 3.31 -10.06 3.24
C ALA A 32 3.62 -8.56 3.06
N GLU A 33 4.54 -8.00 3.85
CA GLU A 33 5.00 -6.61 3.73
C GLU A 33 5.73 -6.37 2.40
N LEU A 34 6.58 -7.31 1.96
CA LEU A 34 7.19 -7.25 0.63
C LEU A 34 6.15 -7.27 -0.48
N ALA A 35 5.16 -8.17 -0.39
CA ALA A 35 4.07 -8.23 -1.36
C ALA A 35 3.23 -6.94 -1.37
N GLU A 36 3.03 -6.31 -0.21
CA GLU A 36 2.32 -5.04 -0.07
C GLU A 36 3.09 -3.89 -0.72
N LEU A 37 4.41 -3.79 -0.53
CA LEU A 37 5.26 -2.81 -1.23
C LEU A 37 5.24 -2.99 -2.75
N VAL A 38 5.37 -4.23 -3.22
CA VAL A 38 5.33 -4.52 -4.66
C VAL A 38 3.97 -4.16 -5.25
N ALA A 39 2.88 -4.52 -4.56
CA ALA A 39 1.53 -4.17 -4.98
C ALA A 39 1.33 -2.64 -5.00
N ALA A 40 1.77 -1.92 -3.97
CA ALA A 40 1.71 -0.47 -3.92
C ALA A 40 2.48 0.15 -5.10
N HIS A 41 3.73 -0.26 -5.30
CA HIS A 41 4.53 0.22 -6.43
C HIS A 41 3.86 -0.04 -7.78
N TRP A 42 3.24 -1.21 -7.97
CA TRP A 42 2.54 -1.54 -9.20
C TRP A 42 1.30 -0.66 -9.40
N VAL A 43 0.54 -0.39 -8.34
CA VAL A 43 -0.59 0.56 -8.37
C VAL A 43 -0.13 1.97 -8.73
N GLU A 44 0.93 2.46 -8.11
CA GLU A 44 1.48 3.79 -8.40
C GLU A 44 1.96 3.90 -9.85
N ARG A 45 2.63 2.85 -10.36
CA ARG A 45 3.11 2.80 -11.75
C ARG A 45 1.94 2.73 -12.73
N ALA A 46 0.92 1.94 -12.45
CA ALA A 46 -0.28 1.84 -13.27
C ALA A 46 -1.05 3.17 -13.30
N ALA A 47 -1.23 3.80 -12.12
CA ALA A 47 -1.86 5.11 -11.98
C ALA A 47 -1.07 6.21 -12.73
N SER A 48 0.26 6.17 -12.68
CA SER A 48 1.14 7.13 -13.34
C SER A 48 1.06 7.10 -14.87
N LYS A 49 0.53 6.03 -15.49
CA LYS A 49 0.28 6.00 -16.95
C LYS A 49 -0.75 7.01 -17.40
N VAL A 50 -1.64 7.43 -16.48
CA VAL A 50 -2.62 8.47 -16.69
C VAL A 50 -2.33 9.55 -15.67
N GLU A 51 -1.67 10.64 -16.08
CA GLU A 51 -1.23 11.75 -15.22
C GLU A 51 -2.26 12.10 -14.14
N ARG A 52 -3.52 12.22 -14.55
CA ARG A 52 -4.66 12.56 -13.70
C ARG A 52 -4.97 11.57 -12.58
N VAL A 53 -4.75 10.28 -12.81
CA VAL A 53 -4.93 9.20 -11.82
C VAL A 53 -3.67 9.06 -10.95
N GLY A 54 -2.51 9.39 -11.49
CA GLY A 54 -1.23 9.37 -10.76
C GLY A 54 -1.04 10.56 -9.81
N ARG A 55 -1.53 11.76 -10.15
CA ARG A 55 -1.36 12.99 -9.34
C ARG A 55 -1.81 12.85 -7.88
N PRO A 56 -2.97 12.25 -7.57
CA PRO A 56 -3.40 12.05 -6.17
C PRO A 56 -2.44 11.21 -5.33
N TYR A 57 -1.62 10.35 -5.94
CA TYR A 57 -0.62 9.55 -5.22
C TYR A 57 0.71 10.30 -4.98
N LYS A 58 0.92 11.44 -5.66
CA LYS A 58 2.15 12.23 -5.56
C LYS A 58 1.99 13.51 -4.74
N GLU A 59 0.79 14.10 -4.81
CA GLU A 59 0.46 15.42 -4.27
C GLU A 59 -0.62 15.34 -3.17
N GLY A 60 -0.66 16.38 -2.34
CA GLY A 60 -1.69 16.53 -1.31
C GLY A 60 -1.65 15.48 -0.21
N LEU A 61 -2.75 15.38 0.55
CA LEU A 61 -2.86 14.49 1.71
C LEU A 61 -2.68 13.00 1.34
N SER A 62 -3.28 12.55 0.23
CA SER A 62 -3.16 11.17 -0.23
C SER A 62 -1.72 10.81 -0.61
N GLY A 63 -0.98 11.72 -1.27
CA GLY A 63 0.42 11.49 -1.58
C GLY A 63 1.32 11.46 -0.35
N THR A 64 1.06 12.31 0.65
CA THR A 64 1.77 12.24 1.94
C THR A 64 1.51 10.91 2.63
N LEU A 65 0.25 10.49 2.75
CA LEU A 65 -0.12 9.21 3.37
C LEU A 65 0.46 8.00 2.63
N TRP A 66 0.57 8.07 1.30
CA TRP A 66 1.18 7.03 0.48
C TRP A 66 2.68 6.90 0.77
N LYS A 67 3.40 8.03 0.80
CA LYS A 67 4.83 8.07 1.12
C LYS A 67 5.10 7.63 2.56
N THR A 68 4.28 8.05 3.52
CA THR A 68 4.43 7.63 4.92
C THR A 68 4.18 6.14 5.10
N SER A 69 3.17 5.57 4.43
CA SER A 69 2.95 4.13 4.43
C SER A 69 4.17 3.39 3.85
N THR A 70 4.68 3.84 2.71
CA THR A 70 5.86 3.22 2.08
C THR A 70 7.08 3.28 3.01
N ALA A 71 7.34 4.44 3.62
CA ALA A 71 8.43 4.61 4.57
C ALA A 71 8.28 3.72 5.81
N LEU A 72 7.08 3.64 6.39
CA LEU A 72 6.79 2.77 7.54
C LEU A 72 6.95 1.30 7.20
N THR A 73 6.54 0.87 6.01
CA THR A 73 6.71 -0.53 5.57
C THR A 73 8.19 -0.87 5.39
N MET A 74 8.96 0.03 4.76
CA MET A 74 10.41 -0.14 4.61
C MET A 74 11.13 -0.17 5.96
N ALA A 75 10.72 0.69 6.91
CA ALA A 75 11.27 0.70 8.26
C ALA A 75 10.91 -0.58 9.03
N GLY A 76 9.66 -1.05 8.91
CA GLY A 76 9.20 -2.33 9.48
C GLY A 76 10.02 -3.49 8.96
N LEU A 77 10.18 -3.62 7.64
CA LEU A 77 11.02 -4.65 7.02
C LEU A 77 12.48 -4.58 7.48
N ALA A 78 13.06 -3.37 7.55
CA ALA A 78 14.42 -3.21 8.02
C ALA A 78 14.61 -3.70 9.46
N ILE A 79 13.63 -3.41 10.34
CA ILE A 79 13.62 -3.91 11.73
C ILE A 79 13.40 -5.44 11.75
N GLY A 80 12.45 -5.94 10.94
CA GLY A 80 12.08 -7.34 10.85
C GLY A 80 13.15 -8.25 10.25
N LEU A 81 14.13 -7.71 9.52
CA LEU A 81 15.25 -8.47 8.95
C LEU A 81 16.48 -8.54 9.85
N LEU A 82 16.54 -7.79 10.96
CA LEU A 82 17.65 -7.85 11.90
C LEU A 82 17.74 -9.23 12.59
N PRO A 83 18.94 -9.84 12.66
CA PRO A 83 19.16 -11.10 13.39
C PRO A 83 19.12 -10.89 14.91
N GLY A 84 18.68 -11.89 15.66
CA GLY A 84 18.71 -11.86 17.15
C GLY A 84 17.79 -10.80 17.78
N ARG A 85 16.68 -10.48 17.13
CA ARG A 85 15.77 -9.40 17.52
C ARG A 85 15.17 -9.59 18.91
N SER A 86 15.12 -8.51 19.69
CA SER A 86 14.42 -8.50 20.96
C SER A 86 12.90 -8.39 20.75
N ARG A 87 12.12 -8.78 21.77
CA ARG A 87 10.66 -8.63 21.76
C ARG A 87 10.22 -7.19 21.45
N VAL A 88 11.00 -6.20 21.88
CA VAL A 88 10.74 -4.77 21.61
C VAL A 88 10.88 -4.46 20.13
N ALA A 89 11.94 -4.94 19.47
CA ALA A 89 12.13 -4.74 18.03
C ALA A 89 10.99 -5.39 17.23
N ARG A 90 10.54 -6.58 17.64
CA ARG A 90 9.42 -7.26 17.01
C ARG A 90 8.12 -6.50 17.14
N SER A 91 7.79 -6.02 18.35
CA SER A 91 6.62 -5.18 18.57
C SER A 91 6.69 -3.85 17.81
N ALA A 92 7.87 -3.23 17.70
CA ALA A 92 8.08 -2.03 16.89
C ALA A 92 7.79 -2.29 15.40
N SER A 93 8.27 -3.41 14.85
CA SER A 93 7.94 -3.84 13.48
C SER A 93 6.43 -4.03 13.28
N GLY A 94 5.76 -4.68 14.23
CA GLY A 94 4.30 -4.86 14.21
C GLY A 94 3.53 -3.55 14.22
N ILE A 95 3.91 -2.62 15.10
CA ILE A 95 3.29 -1.30 15.18
C ILE A 95 3.51 -0.51 13.88
N ALA A 96 4.72 -0.58 13.32
CA ALA A 96 5.03 0.05 12.03
C ALA A 96 4.18 -0.53 10.90
N GLY A 97 3.99 -1.85 10.85
CA GLY A 97 3.12 -2.52 9.88
C GLY A 97 1.65 -2.11 10.01
N ILE A 98 1.11 -2.05 11.24
CA ILE A 98 -0.26 -1.57 11.48
C ILE A 98 -0.42 -0.11 11.04
N ALA A 99 0.51 0.76 11.43
CA ALA A 99 0.48 2.17 11.07
C ALA A 99 0.59 2.36 9.54
N SER A 100 1.47 1.61 8.89
CA SER A 100 1.58 1.59 7.43
C SER A 100 0.25 1.19 6.77
N GLY A 101 -0.35 0.08 7.20
CA GLY A 101 -1.60 -0.41 6.65
C GLY A 101 -2.77 0.57 6.82
N LEU A 102 -2.78 1.35 7.90
CA LEU A 102 -3.74 2.45 8.09
C LEU A 102 -3.46 3.60 7.13
N CYS A 103 -2.21 4.07 7.05
CA CYS A 103 -1.82 5.12 6.11
C CYS A 103 -2.16 4.75 4.67
N LEU A 104 -1.88 3.51 4.23
CA LEU A 104 -2.17 3.04 2.89
C LEU A 104 -3.68 3.09 2.57
N ARG A 105 -4.51 2.60 3.51
CA ARG A 105 -5.97 2.63 3.37
C ARG A 105 -6.50 4.06 3.24
N PHE A 106 -6.03 4.97 4.09
CA PHE A 106 -6.44 6.37 4.01
C PHE A 106 -5.89 7.08 2.76
N ALA A 107 -4.70 6.72 2.29
CA ALA A 107 -4.14 7.22 1.05
C ALA A 107 -5.02 6.85 -0.15
N ILE A 108 -5.37 5.56 -0.28
CA ILE A 108 -6.27 5.06 -1.35
C ILE A 108 -7.63 5.75 -1.27
N PHE A 109 -8.21 5.86 -0.08
CA PHE A 109 -9.51 6.52 0.11
C PHE A 109 -9.49 7.99 -0.33
N HIS A 110 -8.46 8.75 0.05
CA HIS A 110 -8.33 10.15 -0.35
C HIS A 110 -7.99 10.32 -1.83
N ALA A 111 -7.15 9.44 -2.39
CA ALA A 111 -6.84 9.40 -3.81
C ALA A 111 -8.10 9.13 -4.65
N GLY A 112 -8.97 8.21 -4.20
CA GLY A 112 -10.27 7.93 -4.81
C GLY A 112 -11.20 9.14 -4.79
N LYS A 113 -11.33 9.82 -3.63
CA LYS A 113 -12.13 11.06 -3.51
C LYS A 113 -11.62 12.17 -4.44
N ALA A 114 -10.30 12.35 -4.54
CA ALA A 114 -9.69 13.33 -5.43
C ALA A 114 -9.97 13.00 -6.91
N SER A 115 -9.82 11.73 -7.27
CA SER A 115 -10.08 11.24 -8.64
C SER A 115 -11.56 11.40 -9.04
N ALA A 116 -12.49 11.11 -8.13
CA ALA A 116 -13.93 11.20 -8.39
C ALA A 116 -14.44 12.64 -8.54
N ARG A 117 -13.76 13.62 -7.93
CA ARG A 117 -14.11 15.05 -8.06
C ARG A 117 -13.72 15.64 -9.40
N ASP A 118 -12.95 14.91 -10.21
CA ASP A 118 -12.39 15.47 -11.41
C ASP A 118 -13.40 15.40 -12.58
N PRO A 119 -13.99 16.52 -13.03
CA PRO A 119 -15.23 16.54 -13.84
C PRO A 119 -15.11 15.83 -15.20
N ARG A 120 -13.93 15.86 -15.82
CA ARG A 120 -13.69 15.19 -17.12
C ARG A 120 -13.66 13.65 -17.03
N ALA A 121 -13.80 13.05 -15.83
CA ALA A 121 -13.91 11.59 -15.69
C ALA A 121 -15.22 11.07 -16.32
N THR A 122 -16.25 11.92 -16.33
CA THR A 122 -17.55 11.63 -16.93
C THR A 122 -17.61 12.06 -18.40
N PHE A 123 -16.92 13.15 -18.77
CA PHE A 123 -17.04 13.75 -20.11
C PHE A 123 -16.10 13.19 -21.19
N HIS A 124 -15.03 12.46 -20.82
CA HIS A 124 -14.08 11.96 -21.83
C HIS A 124 -14.71 10.90 -22.77
N TYR A 125 -15.61 10.06 -22.25
CA TYR A 125 -16.33 9.08 -23.09
C TYR A 125 -17.33 9.74 -24.05
N GLN A 126 -17.82 10.96 -23.75
CA GLN A 126 -18.79 11.65 -24.61
C GLN A 126 -18.15 12.36 -25.81
N ARG A 127 -16.83 12.63 -25.77
CA ARG A 127 -16.08 13.30 -26.87
C ARG A 127 -15.27 12.36 -27.75
N GLN A 128 -15.20 11.08 -27.41
CA GLN A 128 -14.74 10.07 -28.35
C GLN A 128 -15.88 9.83 -29.33
N SER A 129 -16.02 10.74 -30.29
CA SER A 129 -16.84 10.51 -31.47
C SER A 129 -16.42 9.17 -32.07
N PRO A 130 -17.37 8.26 -32.40
CA PRO A 130 -17.03 7.08 -33.18
C PRO A 130 -16.37 7.58 -34.46
N GLU A 131 -15.09 7.26 -34.66
CA GLU A 131 -14.45 7.40 -35.96
C GLU A 131 -15.39 6.72 -36.97
N PRO A 132 -15.83 7.42 -38.03
CA PRO A 132 -16.71 6.81 -39.02
C PRO A 132 -15.93 5.65 -39.64
N SER A 133 -16.31 4.42 -39.24
CA SER A 133 -15.79 3.20 -39.84
C SER A 133 -16.03 3.30 -41.34
N GLY A 134 -14.94 3.21 -42.11
CA GLY A 134 -14.88 3.56 -43.51
C GLY A 134 -16.10 3.11 -44.30
N ALA A 135 -16.73 4.07 -44.97
CA ALA A 135 -17.64 3.79 -46.06
C ALA A 135 -16.86 3.03 -47.13
N LEU A 136 -17.28 1.78 -47.35
CA LEU A 136 -17.01 1.01 -48.57
C LEU A 136 -17.81 1.61 -49.73
#